data_AF-A0A2Z6D119-F1
#
_entry.id   AF-A0A2Z6D119-F1
#
_cell.length_a   1.000
_cell.length_b   1.000
_cell.length_c   1.000
_cell.angle_alpha   90.00
_cell.angle_beta   90.00
_cell.angle_gamma   90.00
#
_symmetry.space_group_name_H-M   'P 1'
#
loop_
_entity.id
_entity.type
_entity.pdbx_description
1 polymer ?
#
loop_
_entity_poly.entity_id
_entity_poly.type
_entity_poly.pdbx_seq_one_letter_code
_entity_poly.pdbx_strand_id
1 'polypeptide(L)' 'MGEELTVEPKINCAEACVRGCVLGDKCPNIEFREAASQFIQETSLDEMLAMAEERRRKKMMEPPKWVLPED' A
#
# COMPACT_ATOMS: atom_id res chain seq x y z
N MET A 1 8.23 -1.03 37.49
CA MET A 1 7.67 -2.22 36.81
C MET A 1 6.20 -1.94 36.61
N GLY A 2 5.77 -1.78 35.36
CA GLY A 2 4.41 -1.35 35.03
C GLY A 2 4.23 -1.26 33.53
N GLU A 3 4.21 -2.43 32.91
CA GLU A 3 3.54 -2.77 31.65
C GLU A 3 3.75 -1.84 30.44
N GLU A 4 4.72 -2.23 29.62
CA GLU A 4 4.83 -1.91 28.20
C GLU A 4 3.64 -2.54 27.46
N LEU A 5 2.60 -1.74 27.19
CA LEU A 5 1.54 -2.15 26.26
C LEU A 5 1.94 -1.68 24.86
N THR A 6 2.72 -2.49 24.15
CA THR A 6 2.91 -2.33 22.70
C THR A 6 1.58 -2.63 22.01
N VAL A 7 0.70 -1.63 21.95
CA VAL A 7 -0.41 -1.62 21.02
C VAL A 7 0.21 -1.46 19.64
N GLU A 8 0.33 -2.55 18.88
CA GLU A 8 0.60 -2.46 17.45
C GLU A 8 -0.43 -1.50 16.86
N PRO A 9 -0.03 -0.32 16.36
CA PRO A 9 -0.98 0.66 15.90
C PRO A 9 -1.71 0.06 14.69
N LYS A 10 -2.98 -0.29 14.87
CA LYS A 10 -3.88 -0.69 13.79
C LYS A 10 -4.17 0.57 12.96
N ILE A 11 -3.20 0.93 12.12
CA ILE A 11 -3.21 2.12 11.29
C ILE A 11 -3.74 1.77 9.90
N ASN A 12 -4.68 2.56 9.38
CA ASN A 12 -5.03 2.48 7.98
C ASN A 12 -3.93 3.15 7.15
N CYS A 13 -2.96 2.35 6.70
CA CYS A 13 -1.86 2.84 5.86
C CYS A 13 -2.35 3.57 4.60
N ALA A 14 -3.53 3.21 4.07
CA ALA A 14 -4.10 3.84 2.87
C ALA A 14 -4.64 5.26 3.12
N GLU A 15 -4.88 5.65 4.37
CA GLU A 15 -5.32 7.00 4.73
C GLU A 15 -4.18 7.78 5.39
N ALA A 16 -3.51 7.17 6.36
CA ALA A 16 -2.54 7.85 7.21
C ALA A 16 -1.17 8.00 6.55
N CYS A 17 -0.76 7.06 5.69
CA CYS A 17 0.57 7.06 5.05
C CYS A 17 0.57 7.59 3.61
N VAL A 18 -0.51 8.22 3.13
CA VAL A 18 -0.65 8.71 1.74
C VAL A 18 0.45 9.70 1.32
N ARG A 19 1.00 10.47 2.27
CA ARG A 19 2.08 11.46 2.02
C ARG A 19 3.44 11.05 2.55
N GLY A 20 3.60 9.78 2.95
CA GLY A 20 4.79 9.26 3.60
C GLY A 20 4.48 8.52 4.88
N CYS A 21 5.42 7.68 5.34
CA CYS A 21 5.23 6.86 6.52
C CYS A 21 5.16 7.74 7.79
N VAL A 22 4.03 7.68 8.49
CA VAL A 22 3.78 8.43 9.74
C VAL A 22 4.41 7.78 10.98
N LEU A 23 4.65 6.47 10.94
CA LEU A 23 5.17 5.70 12.08
C LEU A 23 6.68 5.47 12.03
N GLY A 24 7.35 5.92 10.96
CA GLY A 24 8.79 5.70 10.76
C GLY A 24 9.15 4.22 10.82
N ASP A 25 10.04 3.84 11.75
CA ASP A 25 10.52 2.47 11.95
C ASP A 25 9.49 1.54 12.60
N LYS A 26 8.36 2.06 13.10
CA LYS A 26 7.27 1.27 13.68
C LYS A 26 6.19 0.93 12.64
N CYS A 27 6.52 0.97 11.35
CA CYS A 27 5.58 0.62 10.29
C CYS A 27 5.23 -0.87 10.38
N PRO A 28 3.93 -1.25 10.45
CA PRO A 28 3.54 -2.67 10.49
C PRO A 28 3.91 -3.43 9.22
N ASN A 29 4.18 -2.71 8.11
CA ASN A 29 4.54 -3.28 6.81
C ASN A 29 6.04 -3.12 6.49
N ILE A 30 6.90 -2.99 7.51
CA ILE A 30 8.33 -2.68 7.32
C ILE A 30 9.08 -3.78 6.53
N GLU A 31 8.64 -5.04 6.65
CA GLU A 31 9.21 -6.19 5.94
C GLU A 31 9.12 -6.04 4.40
N PHE A 32 8.09 -5.35 3.91
CA PHE A 32 7.90 -5.15 2.47
C PHE A 32 8.75 -4.00 1.91
N ARG A 33 9.41 -3.21 2.76
CA ARG A 33 10.20 -2.06 2.34
C ARG A 33 11.35 -2.46 1.43
N GLU A 34 12.03 -3.57 1.75
CA GLU A 34 13.16 -4.05 0.96
C GLU A 34 12.68 -4.55 -0.41
N ALA A 35 11.65 -5.39 -0.45
CA ALA A 35 11.06 -5.88 -1.69
C ALA A 35 10.54 -4.75 -2.60
N ALA A 36 9.88 -3.74 -2.01
CA ALA A 36 9.44 -2.56 -2.75
C ALA A 36 10.63 -1.75 -3.32
N SER A 37 11.72 -1.65 -2.56
CA SER A 37 12.93 -0.96 -3.01
C SER A 37 13.65 -1.70 -4.12
N GLN A 38 13.67 -3.04 -4.07
CA GLN A 38 14.21 -3.88 -5.13
C GLN A 38 13.37 -3.74 -6.40
N PHE A 39 12.04 -3.86 -6.29
CA PHE A 39 11.13 -3.66 -7.42
C PHE A 39 11.33 -2.32 -8.13
N ILE A 40 11.44 -1.21 -7.39
CA ILE A 40 11.66 0.12 -8.00
C ILE A 40 13.02 0.21 -8.72
N GLN A 41 14.04 -0.51 -8.24
CA GLN A 41 15.38 -0.51 -8.85
C GLN A 41 15.46 -1.42 -10.08
N GLU A 42 14.79 -2.57 -10.04
CA GLU A 42 14.86 -3.59 -11.09
C GLU A 42 13.84 -3.36 -12.20
N THR A 43 12.69 -2.75 -11.89
CA THR A 43 11.63 -2.47 -12.86
C THR A 43 11.85 -1.10 -13.49
N SER A 44 12.01 -1.08 -14.82
CA SER A 44 12.11 0.16 -15.58
C SER A 44 10.81 0.97 -15.55
N LEU A 45 10.91 2.29 -15.77
CA LEU A 45 9.73 3.16 -15.83
C LEU A 45 8.73 2.71 -16.92
N ASP A 46 9.23 2.30 -18.10
CA ASP A 46 8.39 1.80 -19.19
C ASP A 46 7.63 0.53 -18.79
N GLU A 47 8.28 -0.39 -18.10
CA GLU A 47 7.65 -1.62 -17.60
C GLU A 47 6.57 -1.32 -16.55
N MET A 48 6.82 -0.36 -15.65
CA MET A 48 5.80 0.12 -14.70
C MET A 48 4.57 0.70 -15.40
N LEU A 49 4.78 1.50 -16.46
CA LEU A 49 3.69 2.09 -17.23
C LEU A 49 2.88 1.02 -17.98
N ALA A 50 3.56 0.01 -18.55
CA ALA A 50 2.90 -1.12 -19.21
C ALA A 50 2.02 -1.92 -18.23
N MET A 51 2.52 -2.20 -17.02
CA MET A 51 1.73 -2.84 -15.96
C MET A 51 0.51 -2.00 -15.56
N ALA A 52 0.67 -0.69 -15.42
CA ALA A 52 -0.43 0.21 -15.09
C ALA A 52 -1.52 0.23 -16.18
N GLU A 53 -1.13 0.22 -17.45
CA GLU A 53 -2.06 0.18 -18.58
C GLU A 53 -2.80 -1.16 -18.65
N GLU A 54 -2.12 -2.28 -18.42
CA GLU A 54 -2.77 -3.60 -18.37
C GLU A 54 -3.83 -3.66 -17.26
N ARG A 55 -3.49 -3.17 -16.05
CA ARG A 55 -4.43 -3.10 -14.92
C ARG A 55 -5.60 -2.18 -15.23
N ARG A 56 -5.35 -1.03 -15.88
CA ARG A 56 -6.42 -0.11 -16.33
C ARG A 56 -7.36 -0.81 -17.32
N ARG A 57 -6.82 -1.54 -18.30
CA ARG A 57 -7.62 -2.28 -19.30
C ARG A 57 -8.48 -3.36 -18.63
N LYS A 58 -7.91 -4.13 -17.69
CA LYS A 58 -8.65 -5.13 -16.90
C LYS A 58 -9.79 -4.48 -16.13
N LYS A 59 -9.52 -3.37 -15.44
CA LYS A 59 -10.54 -2.61 -14.68
C LYS A 59 -11.69 -2.09 -15.55
N MET A 60 -11.45 -1.78 -16.82
CA MET A 60 -12.50 -1.37 -17.77
C MET A 60 -13.38 -2.54 -18.24
N MET A 61 -12.83 -3.76 -18.21
CA MET A 61 -13.56 -4.99 -18.58
C MET A 61 -14.27 -5.62 -17.38
N GLU A 62 -13.81 -5.36 -16.17
CA GLU A 62 -14.45 -5.82 -14.93
C GLU A 62 -15.83 -5.16 -14.76
N PRO A 63 -16.87 -5.92 -14.37
CA PRO A 63 -18.18 -5.35 -14.08
C PRO A 63 -18.07 -4.33 -12.92
N PRO A 64 -18.86 -3.25 -12.95
CA PRO A 64 -18.80 -2.22 -11.92
C PRO A 64 -19.13 -2.82 -10.54
N LYS A 65 -18.20 -2.66 -9.59
CA LYS A 65 -18.44 -3.01 -8.18
C LYS A 65 -19.20 -1.85 -7.53
N TRP A 66 -20.50 -2.03 -7.35
CA TRP A 66 -21.34 -1.12 -6.61
C TRP A 66 -21.06 -1.32 -5.11
N VAL A 67 -20.40 -0.35 -4.48
CA VAL A 67 -20.24 -0.29 -3.02
C VAL A 67 -21.31 0.67 -2.51
N LEU A 68 -22.30 0.15 -1.78
CA LEU A 68 -23.25 0.99 -1.07
C LEU A 68 -22.53 1.53 0.17
N PRO A 69 -22.43 2.86 0.37
CA PRO A 69 -21.85 3.40 1.59
C PRO A 69 -22.68 2.89 2.78
N GLU A 70 -22.00 2.39 3.80
CA GLU A 70 -22.62 2.15 5.11
C GLU A 70 -22.78 3.52 5.81
N ASP A 71 -23.88 3.70 6.56
CA ASP A 71 -24.31 4.95 7.23
C ASP A 71 -23.21 5.57 8.13
#